data_AF-A0A9X2H0Q1-F1
#
_entry.id   AF-A0A9X2H0Q1-F1
#
_cell.length_a   1.000
_cell.length_b   1.000
_cell.length_c   1.000
_cell.angle_alpha   90.00
_cell.angle_beta   90.00
_cell.angle_gamma   90.00
#
_symmetry.space_group_name_H-M   'P 1'
#
loop_
_entity.id
_entity.type
_entity.pdbx_description
1 polymer ?
#
loop_
_entity_poly.entity_id
_entity_poly.type
_entity_poly.pdbx_seq_one_letter_code
_entity_poly.pdbx_strand_id
1 'polypeptide(L)'
;MRARRGIRPLAALATLAVAGMLATISLVPAAPVPSVFAAGEDTVSPPEGQTIEVADGVAAQEVSQESYTAATGSQTLIAGGTNVDWAKLVLIDGDWPVTEENVTFMMRWMRQENGADNWFNRNNPLNNGQGSGGGSGLGSYATLVDAAYYAAENLKSGRYPAVDAALVAGTSADATAQAIWASPWASSHYGYGTHWSSRPYEVIEAPAEAWGR
;
A
#
# COMPACT_ATOMS: atom_id res chain seq x y z
N MET A 1 -47.91 8.04 -62.17
CA MET A 1 -48.79 7.58 -61.07
C MET A 1 -47.93 7.55 -59.81
N ARG A 2 -47.91 8.56 -58.91
CA ARG A 2 -48.85 8.83 -57.78
C ARG A 2 -49.27 7.53 -57.09
N ALA A 3 -49.16 7.27 -55.79
CA ALA A 3 -48.81 8.02 -54.57
C ALA A 3 -48.51 6.93 -53.48
N ARG A 4 -47.90 7.13 -52.31
CA ARG A 4 -48.29 8.02 -51.21
C ARG A 4 -47.15 8.07 -50.18
N ARG A 5 -46.91 9.29 -49.67
CA ARG A 5 -46.09 9.64 -48.51
C ARG A 5 -46.77 9.17 -47.22
N GLY A 6 -45.96 8.81 -46.22
CA GLY A 6 -46.31 8.88 -44.80
C GLY A 6 -45.20 9.61 -44.06
N ILE A 7 -45.41 10.88 -43.72
CA ILE A 7 -44.55 11.70 -42.86
C ILE A 7 -45.28 11.88 -41.52
N ARG A 8 -44.59 11.51 -40.43
CA ARG A 8 -44.53 12.00 -39.03
C ARG A 8 -45.74 12.67 -38.35
N PRO A 9 -45.82 12.56 -37.01
CA PRO A 9 -45.51 13.77 -36.22
C PRO A 9 -44.57 13.56 -35.03
N LEU A 10 -43.92 14.67 -34.67
CA LEU A 10 -43.20 14.97 -33.42
C LEU A 10 -44.19 15.31 -32.27
N ALA A 11 -43.61 15.47 -31.07
CA ALA A 11 -44.09 16.15 -29.86
C ALA A 11 -44.71 15.22 -28.79
N ALA A 12 -44.01 14.95 -27.69
CA ALA A 12 -43.75 15.79 -26.51
C ALA A 12 -44.82 15.55 -25.43
N LEU A 13 -44.42 15.14 -24.23
CA LEU A 13 -44.62 15.89 -22.98
C LEU A 13 -44.07 15.10 -21.79
N ALA A 14 -43.38 15.84 -20.94
CA ALA A 14 -42.87 15.42 -19.65
C ALA A 14 -43.99 15.20 -18.63
N THR A 15 -43.81 14.25 -17.72
CA THR A 15 -44.31 14.34 -16.35
C THR A 15 -43.27 13.78 -15.38
N LEU A 16 -42.73 14.68 -14.56
CA LEU A 16 -42.08 14.41 -13.29
C LEU A 16 -43.00 13.53 -12.43
N ALA A 17 -42.44 12.48 -11.83
CA ALA A 17 -42.97 11.89 -10.60
C ALA A 17 -41.78 11.63 -9.66
N VAL A 18 -41.47 12.64 -8.86
CA VAL A 18 -40.57 12.56 -7.69
C VAL A 18 -41.46 12.39 -6.46
N ALA A 19 -41.37 11.25 -5.78
CA ALA A 19 -41.68 11.02 -4.36
C ALA A 19 -41.70 9.50 -4.11
N GLY A 20 -41.06 8.91 -3.11
CA GLY A 20 -40.16 9.41 -2.09
C GLY A 20 -39.52 8.18 -1.45
N MET A 21 -38.19 8.14 -1.40
CA MET A 21 -37.47 7.11 -0.65
C MET A 21 -37.12 7.71 0.71
N LEU A 22 -37.83 7.26 1.75
CA LEU A 22 -37.55 7.58 3.13
C LEU A 22 -36.13 7.11 3.46
N ALA A 23 -35.19 8.05 3.59
CA ALA A 23 -33.89 7.81 4.16
C ALA A 23 -34.05 7.69 5.68
N THR A 24 -33.96 6.47 6.22
CA THR A 24 -33.74 6.26 7.65
C THR A 24 -32.28 6.62 7.96
N ILE A 25 -32.04 7.80 8.53
CA ILE A 25 -30.75 8.14 9.10
C ILE A 25 -30.62 7.37 10.41
N SER A 26 -29.85 6.28 10.42
CA SER A 26 -29.38 5.67 11.65
C SER A 26 -28.29 6.57 12.22
N LEU A 27 -28.61 7.29 13.30
CA LEU A 27 -27.63 8.02 14.08
C LEU A 27 -26.76 6.99 14.82
N VAL A 28 -25.61 6.62 14.27
CA VAL A 28 -24.61 5.83 14.99
C VAL A 28 -23.98 6.76 16.02
N PRO A 29 -24.10 6.50 17.34
CA PRO A 29 -23.36 7.29 18.32
C PRO A 29 -21.86 7.09 18.09
N ALA A 30 -21.13 8.20 17.96
CA ALA A 30 -19.67 8.17 17.87
C ALA A 30 -19.12 7.50 19.13
N ALA A 31 -18.37 6.40 18.95
CA ALA A 31 -17.60 5.82 20.04
C ALA A 31 -16.59 6.86 20.55
N PRO A 32 -16.42 7.04 21.87
CA PRO A 32 -15.40 7.94 22.38
C PRO A 32 -14.02 7.40 21.96
N VAL A 33 -13.25 8.25 21.28
CA VAL A 33 -11.83 8.01 21.06
C VAL A 33 -11.13 7.94 22.43
N PRO A 34 -10.30 6.93 22.71
CA PRO A 34 -9.49 6.96 23.92
C PRO A 34 -8.51 8.12 23.82
N SER A 35 -8.71 9.13 24.67
CA SER A 35 -7.81 10.26 24.82
C SER A 35 -6.43 9.75 25.26
N VAL A 36 -5.46 9.88 24.38
CA VAL A 36 -4.05 9.72 24.72
C VAL A 36 -3.70 10.87 25.67
N PHE A 37 -3.26 10.55 26.88
CA PHE A 37 -2.99 11.51 27.94
C PHE A 37 -2.08 12.65 27.44
N ALA A 38 -2.64 13.86 27.35
CA ALA A 38 -1.87 15.09 27.26
C ALA A 38 -1.55 15.53 28.70
N ALA A 39 -0.27 15.70 29.00
CA ALA A 39 0.18 16.27 30.26
C ALA A 39 -0.26 17.74 30.34
N GLY A 40 -1.21 18.01 31.23
CA GLY A 40 -1.69 19.34 31.59
C GLY A 40 -2.69 19.18 32.73
N GLU A 41 -2.40 19.84 33.85
CA GLU A 41 -3.05 19.68 35.15
C GLU A 41 -4.58 19.59 35.07
N ASP A 42 -5.13 18.40 35.31
CA ASP A 42 -6.57 18.18 35.44
C ASP A 42 -6.86 17.72 36.88
N THR A 43 -7.31 18.65 37.73
CA THR A 43 -7.88 18.31 39.04
C THR A 43 -9.21 17.60 38.82
N VAL A 44 -9.13 16.28 38.66
CA VAL A 44 -10.28 15.38 38.76
C VAL A 44 -10.62 15.24 40.24
N SER A 45 -11.80 15.73 40.65
CA SER A 45 -12.37 15.32 41.95
C SER A 45 -12.79 13.85 41.87
N PRO A 46 -12.22 12.96 42.70
CA PRO A 46 -12.57 11.55 42.64
C PRO A 46 -13.95 11.30 43.26
N PRO A 47 -14.80 10.42 42.66
CA PRO A 47 -15.90 9.82 43.40
C PRO A 47 -15.29 8.89 44.47
N GLU A 48 -15.47 9.24 45.75
CA GLU A 48 -14.99 8.54 46.97
C GLU A 48 -13.82 7.56 46.72
N GLY A 49 -12.65 8.10 46.40
CA GLY A 49 -11.46 7.35 46.04
C GLY A 49 -10.64 6.92 47.27
N GLN A 50 -10.11 5.69 47.21
CA GLN A 50 -9.08 5.20 48.13
C GLN A 50 -7.81 6.07 47.99
N THR A 51 -7.40 6.74 49.07
CA THR A 51 -6.15 7.50 49.15
C THR A 51 -4.99 6.59 49.54
N ILE A 52 -3.90 6.65 48.78
CA ILE A 52 -2.60 6.07 49.14
C ILE A 52 -1.68 7.23 49.50
N GLU A 53 -1.28 7.31 50.77
CA GLU A 53 -0.23 8.24 51.21
C GLU A 53 1.15 7.64 50.92
N VAL A 54 1.97 8.38 50.19
CA VAL A 54 3.39 8.07 49.98
C VAL A 54 4.18 8.72 51.11
N ALA A 55 4.98 7.94 51.83
CA ALA A 55 5.78 8.43 52.95
C ALA A 55 6.86 9.43 52.50
N ASP A 56 7.11 10.45 53.33
CA ASP A 56 8.21 11.41 53.12
C ASP A 56 9.55 10.67 53.11
N GLY A 57 10.22 10.66 51.95
CA GLY A 57 11.53 10.02 51.77
C GLY A 57 11.66 9.10 50.55
N VAL A 58 10.60 8.89 49.76
CA VAL A 58 10.71 8.20 48.48
C VAL A 58 11.34 9.13 47.45
N ALA A 59 12.64 8.98 47.19
CA ALA A 59 13.27 9.62 46.05
C ALA A 59 12.60 9.13 44.76
N ALA A 60 12.16 10.06 43.91
CA ALA A 60 11.67 9.72 42.59
C ALA A 60 12.78 8.93 41.87
N GLN A 61 12.44 7.73 41.38
CA GLN A 61 13.35 7.01 40.50
C GLN A 61 13.55 7.87 39.25
N GLU A 62 14.79 8.31 39.01
CA GLU A 62 15.16 8.89 37.74
C GLU A 62 15.02 7.80 36.68
N VAL A 63 13.93 7.86 35.93
CA VAL A 63 13.78 7.06 34.71
C VAL A 63 14.77 7.65 33.71
N SER A 64 15.85 6.93 33.41
CA SER A 64 16.73 7.28 32.29
C SER A 64 15.89 7.32 31.01
N GLN A 65 15.62 8.53 30.52
CA GLN A 65 15.13 8.74 29.16
C GLN A 65 16.30 8.59 28.21
N GLU A 66 16.86 7.38 28.12
CA GLU A 66 17.67 7.02 26.95
C GLU A 66 16.83 7.36 25.74
N SER A 67 17.35 8.26 24.91
CA SER A 67 16.63 8.85 23.79
C SER A 67 16.40 7.78 22.74
N TYR A 68 15.35 6.97 22.91
CA TYR A 68 14.94 6.00 21.92
C TYR A 68 14.39 6.79 20.74
N THR A 69 15.26 7.07 19.76
CA THR A 69 14.79 7.53 18.46
C THR A 69 14.13 6.31 17.83
N ALA A 70 12.80 6.24 17.94
CA ALA A 70 12.04 5.26 17.20
C ALA A 70 12.33 5.48 15.71
N ALA A 71 13.07 4.55 15.09
CA ALA A 71 13.22 4.53 13.66
C ALA A 71 11.81 4.47 13.05
N THR A 72 11.49 5.47 12.23
CA THR A 72 10.23 5.54 11.49
C THR A 72 10.09 4.28 10.63
N GLY A 73 8.86 3.86 10.29
CA GLY A 73 8.60 2.58 9.62
C GLY A 73 9.58 2.23 8.48
N SER A 74 9.86 3.17 7.58
CA SER A 74 10.80 2.97 6.46
C SER A 74 12.26 2.76 6.89
N GLN A 75 12.74 3.47 7.90
CA GLN A 75 14.11 3.33 8.42
C GLN A 75 14.33 1.95 9.05
N THR A 76 13.31 1.40 9.71
CA THR A 76 13.35 0.03 10.25
C THR A 76 13.42 -1.00 9.13
N LEU A 77 12.67 -0.80 8.03
CA LEU A 77 12.71 -1.68 6.86
C LEU A 77 14.08 -1.64 6.15
N ILE A 78 14.65 -0.44 5.99
CA ILE A 78 16.00 -0.26 5.42
C ILE A 78 17.06 -0.94 6.29
N ALA A 79 16.92 -0.85 7.62
CA ALA A 79 17.80 -1.54 8.56
C ALA A 79 17.69 -3.07 8.47
N GLY A 80 16.47 -3.59 8.24
CA GLY A 80 16.20 -5.03 8.05
C GLY A 80 16.82 -5.60 6.78
N GLY A 81 16.79 -4.85 5.68
CA GLY A 81 17.60 -5.13 4.50
C GLY A 81 17.16 -6.32 3.62
N THR A 82 15.96 -6.86 3.84
CA THR A 82 15.47 -8.04 3.12
C THR A 82 14.61 -7.70 1.90
N ASN A 83 14.39 -8.67 1.02
CA ASN A 83 13.40 -8.59 -0.06
C ASN A 83 11.98 -8.29 0.45
N VAL A 84 11.59 -8.85 1.60
CA VAL A 84 10.30 -8.55 2.24
C VAL A 84 10.24 -7.10 2.70
N ASP A 85 11.34 -6.57 3.24
CA ASP A 85 11.39 -5.17 3.66
C ASP A 85 11.30 -4.23 2.45
N TRP A 86 11.97 -4.58 1.35
CA TRP A 86 11.86 -3.85 0.09
C TRP A 86 10.42 -3.88 -0.45
N ALA A 87 9.77 -5.04 -0.44
CA ALA A 87 8.38 -5.16 -0.87
C ALA A 87 7.45 -4.26 -0.03
N LYS A 88 7.65 -4.20 1.28
CA LYS A 88 6.89 -3.33 2.18
C LYS A 88 7.16 -1.85 1.91
N LEU A 89 8.41 -1.46 1.61
CA LEU A 89 8.75 -0.10 1.24
C LEU A 89 7.99 0.35 -0.02
N VAL A 90 7.94 -0.48 -1.06
CA VAL A 90 7.13 -0.17 -2.26
C VAL A 90 5.67 0.06 -1.92
N LEU A 91 5.10 -0.78 -1.04
CA LEU A 91 3.71 -0.65 -0.63
C LEU A 91 3.46 0.65 0.14
N ILE A 92 4.39 1.02 1.02
CA ILE A 92 4.33 2.27 1.78
C ILE A 92 4.47 3.49 0.86
N ASP A 93 5.48 3.51 -0.01
CA ASP A 93 5.70 4.62 -0.96
C ASP A 93 4.53 4.76 -1.95
N GLY A 94 3.83 3.66 -2.21
CA GLY A 94 2.64 3.63 -3.04
C GLY A 94 1.34 4.03 -2.34
N ASP A 95 1.35 4.27 -1.03
CA ASP A 95 0.15 4.42 -0.20
C ASP A 95 -0.82 3.21 -0.27
N TRP A 96 -0.30 2.01 -0.50
CA TRP A 96 -1.10 0.78 -0.50
C TRP A 96 -1.08 0.09 0.87
N PRO A 97 -2.15 -0.63 1.24
CA PRO A 97 -2.15 -1.47 2.43
C PRO A 97 -1.02 -2.50 2.43
N VAL A 98 -0.29 -2.61 3.55
CA VAL A 98 0.75 -3.62 3.76
C VAL A 98 0.13 -4.92 4.28
N THR A 99 -0.69 -5.57 3.43
CA THR A 99 -1.31 -6.87 3.73
C THR A 99 -0.41 -8.04 3.34
N GLU A 100 -0.66 -9.21 3.90
CA GLU A 100 0.04 -10.45 3.51
C GLU A 100 -0.11 -10.74 2.02
N GLU A 101 -1.28 -10.48 1.45
CA GLU A 101 -1.56 -10.68 0.03
C GLU A 101 -0.75 -9.74 -0.88
N ASN A 102 -0.68 -8.45 -0.53
CA ASN A 102 0.13 -7.49 -1.28
C ASN A 102 1.63 -7.80 -1.19
N VAL A 103 2.12 -8.15 0.01
CA VAL A 103 3.51 -8.57 0.18
C VAL A 103 3.78 -9.84 -0.63
N THR A 104 2.87 -10.81 -0.60
CA THR A 104 2.99 -12.06 -1.36
C THR A 104 3.04 -11.80 -2.86
N PHE A 105 2.21 -10.90 -3.39
CA PHE A 105 2.26 -10.49 -4.79
C PHE A 105 3.63 -9.91 -5.15
N MET A 106 4.12 -8.93 -4.39
CA MET A 106 5.40 -8.26 -4.64
C MET A 106 6.57 -9.25 -4.62
N MET A 107 6.59 -10.15 -3.63
CA MET A 107 7.62 -11.17 -3.50
C MET A 107 7.60 -12.19 -4.65
N ARG A 108 6.40 -12.60 -5.09
CA ARG A 108 6.25 -13.50 -6.24
C ARG A 108 6.71 -12.81 -7.53
N TRP A 109 6.36 -11.55 -7.73
CA TRP A 109 6.76 -10.80 -8.93
C TRP A 109 8.27 -10.58 -8.99
N MET A 110 8.87 -10.12 -7.89
CA MET A 110 10.32 -9.96 -7.76
C MET A 110 11.09 -11.21 -8.15
N ARG A 111 10.61 -12.39 -7.70
CA ARG A 111 11.21 -13.67 -8.08
C ARG A 111 11.09 -13.94 -9.59
N GLN A 112 9.99 -13.56 -10.24
CA GLN A 112 9.85 -13.78 -11.68
C GLN A 112 10.81 -12.90 -12.49
N GLU A 113 11.15 -11.72 -11.98
CA GLU A 113 12.01 -10.77 -12.67
C GLU A 113 13.50 -11.08 -12.57
N ASN A 114 13.99 -11.45 -11.37
CA ASN A 114 15.43 -11.59 -11.12
C ASN A 114 15.83 -12.92 -10.47
N GLY A 115 14.88 -13.81 -10.15
CA GLY A 115 15.12 -14.95 -9.27
C GLY A 115 15.15 -14.55 -7.79
N ALA A 116 15.08 -15.54 -6.90
CA ALA A 116 15.02 -15.28 -5.45
C ALA A 116 16.40 -14.90 -4.88
N ASP A 117 17.45 -15.56 -5.33
CA ASP A 117 18.83 -15.45 -4.86
C ASP A 117 19.57 -14.20 -5.38
N ASN A 118 19.07 -13.58 -6.45
CA ASN A 118 19.66 -12.38 -7.06
C ASN A 118 18.62 -11.25 -7.21
N TRP A 119 17.64 -11.18 -6.31
CA TRP A 119 16.50 -10.27 -6.41
C TRP A 119 16.90 -8.78 -6.45
N PHE A 120 18.05 -8.42 -5.90
CA PHE A 120 18.56 -7.05 -5.82
C PHE A 120 19.47 -6.65 -7.01
N ASN A 121 19.51 -7.46 -8.07
CA ASN A 121 20.34 -7.22 -9.25
C ASN A 121 20.15 -5.78 -9.80
N ARG A 122 21.26 -5.04 -9.99
CA ARG A 122 21.28 -3.63 -10.42
C ARG A 122 20.44 -2.67 -9.55
N ASN A 123 20.16 -3.06 -8.32
CA ASN A 123 19.17 -2.42 -7.45
C ASN A 123 17.80 -2.26 -8.15
N ASN A 124 17.38 -3.19 -9.02
CA ASN A 124 16.13 -3.07 -9.75
C ASN A 124 15.28 -4.35 -9.66
N PRO A 125 14.65 -4.60 -8.49
CA PRO A 125 14.01 -5.89 -8.22
C PRO A 125 12.84 -6.25 -9.15
N LEU A 126 12.19 -5.26 -9.74
CA LEU A 126 11.06 -5.45 -10.67
C LEU A 126 11.40 -5.18 -12.14
N ASN A 127 12.69 -5.03 -12.49
CA ASN A 127 13.12 -4.61 -13.84
C ASN A 127 12.32 -3.40 -14.37
N ASN A 128 12.10 -2.42 -13.48
CA ASN A 128 11.37 -1.19 -13.78
C ASN A 128 12.29 -0.17 -14.47
N GLY A 129 11.79 0.48 -15.52
CA GLY A 129 12.51 1.55 -16.24
C GLY A 129 12.18 2.98 -15.80
N GLN A 130 11.20 3.18 -14.92
CA GLN A 130 10.77 4.50 -14.46
C GLN A 130 11.90 5.22 -13.70
N GLY A 131 12.31 6.41 -14.15
CA GLY A 131 13.33 7.22 -13.45
C GLY A 131 14.78 6.73 -13.57
N SER A 132 15.03 5.54 -14.14
CA SER A 132 16.38 4.96 -14.27
C SER A 132 17.04 5.18 -15.64
N GLY A 133 16.36 5.81 -16.61
CA GLY A 133 16.87 6.06 -17.96
C GLY A 133 17.03 4.81 -18.84
N GLY A 134 16.81 3.62 -18.30
CA GLY A 134 16.79 2.35 -19.01
C GLY A 134 15.42 2.04 -19.56
N GLY A 135 15.17 2.37 -20.83
CA GLY A 135 14.04 1.80 -21.56
C GLY A 135 14.09 0.27 -21.57
N SER A 136 12.92 -0.38 -21.60
CA SER A 136 12.78 -1.85 -21.68
C SER A 136 13.21 -2.67 -20.45
N GLY A 137 13.24 -2.07 -19.26
CA GLY A 137 13.47 -2.79 -18.00
C GLY A 137 14.93 -3.14 -17.69
N LEU A 138 15.86 -2.55 -18.44
CA LEU A 138 17.31 -2.67 -18.21
C LEU A 138 17.88 -1.55 -17.32
N GLY A 139 17.00 -0.77 -16.69
CA GLY A 139 17.40 0.30 -15.78
C GLY A 139 18.11 -0.20 -14.52
N SER A 140 18.84 0.70 -13.88
CA SER A 140 19.47 0.51 -12.58
C SER A 140 19.18 1.71 -11.70
N TYR A 141 19.13 1.51 -10.39
CA TYR A 141 18.99 2.60 -9.41
C TYR A 141 20.23 2.70 -8.53
N ALA A 142 20.45 3.88 -7.96
CA ALA A 142 21.58 4.08 -7.05
C ALA A 142 21.43 3.23 -5.79
N THR A 143 20.20 3.12 -5.26
CA THR A 143 19.88 2.29 -4.09
C THR A 143 18.57 1.53 -4.28
N LEU A 144 18.37 0.50 -3.45
CA LEU A 144 17.10 -0.20 -3.32
C LEU A 144 15.98 0.70 -2.78
N VAL A 145 16.32 1.76 -2.05
CA VAL A 145 15.35 2.77 -1.58
C VAL A 145 14.80 3.55 -2.78
N ASP A 146 15.67 4.04 -3.66
CA ASP A 146 15.24 4.72 -4.90
C ASP A 146 14.42 3.78 -5.78
N ALA A 147 14.85 2.52 -5.88
CA ALA A 147 14.13 1.51 -6.66
C ALA A 147 12.72 1.26 -6.13
N ALA A 148 12.53 1.26 -4.80
CA ALA A 148 11.22 1.08 -4.19
C ALA A 148 10.28 2.25 -4.55
N TYR A 149 10.77 3.48 -4.38
CA TYR A 149 10.04 4.69 -4.73
C TYR A 149 9.63 4.70 -6.21
N TYR A 150 10.56 4.44 -7.13
CA TYR A 150 10.25 4.46 -8.56
C TYR A 150 9.37 3.29 -9.01
N ALA A 151 9.42 2.15 -8.32
CA ALA A 151 8.48 1.05 -8.55
C ALA A 151 7.05 1.47 -8.17
N ALA A 152 6.87 2.10 -7.01
CA ALA A 152 5.59 2.65 -6.59
C ALA A 152 5.07 3.70 -7.58
N GLU A 153 5.90 4.68 -7.94
CA GLU A 153 5.55 5.72 -8.92
C GLU A 153 5.15 5.14 -10.28
N ASN A 154 5.85 4.12 -10.76
CA ASN A 154 5.52 3.47 -12.03
C ASN A 154 4.12 2.83 -11.98
N LEU A 155 3.82 2.11 -10.90
CA LEU A 155 2.52 1.48 -10.69
C LEU A 155 1.39 2.51 -10.51
N LYS A 156 1.65 3.65 -9.85
CA LYS A 156 0.71 4.78 -9.68
C LYS A 156 0.59 5.71 -10.88
N SER A 157 1.44 5.57 -11.89
CA SER A 157 1.48 6.47 -13.06
C SER A 157 0.20 6.49 -13.92
N GLY A 158 -0.80 5.66 -13.61
CA GLY A 158 -2.02 5.46 -14.40
C GLY A 158 -1.85 4.47 -15.56
N ARG A 159 -0.64 3.93 -15.78
CA ARG A 159 -0.37 2.90 -16.80
C ARG A 159 -0.85 1.50 -16.39
N TYR A 160 -1.00 1.26 -15.09
CA TYR A 160 -1.38 -0.03 -14.51
C TYR A 160 -2.62 0.08 -13.62
N PRO A 161 -3.74 0.64 -14.11
CA PRO A 161 -4.89 0.97 -13.26
C PRO A 161 -5.52 -0.26 -12.60
N ALA A 162 -5.48 -1.42 -13.25
CA ALA A 162 -5.97 -2.67 -12.68
C ALA A 162 -5.04 -3.22 -11.56
N VAL A 163 -3.73 -3.02 -11.68
CA VAL A 163 -2.75 -3.43 -10.66
C VAL A 163 -2.89 -2.54 -9.44
N ASP A 164 -2.95 -1.22 -9.66
CA ASP A 164 -3.18 -0.22 -8.60
C ASP A 164 -4.49 -0.52 -7.84
N ALA A 165 -5.60 -0.72 -8.54
CA ALA A 165 -6.87 -1.07 -7.91
C ALA A 165 -6.82 -2.37 -7.09
N ALA A 166 -6.09 -3.39 -7.58
CA ALA A 166 -5.93 -4.65 -6.86
C ALA A 166 -5.04 -4.49 -5.61
N LEU A 167 -3.98 -3.67 -5.69
CA LEU A 167 -3.13 -3.33 -4.54
C LEU A 167 -3.89 -2.50 -3.49
N VAL A 168 -4.73 -1.56 -3.92
CA VAL A 168 -5.64 -0.81 -3.02
C VAL A 168 -6.59 -1.75 -2.30
N ALA A 169 -7.15 -2.75 -2.99
CA ALA A 169 -8.00 -3.75 -2.35
C ALA A 169 -7.23 -4.61 -1.36
N GLY A 170 -6.02 -5.06 -1.72
CA GLY A 170 -5.10 -5.76 -0.82
C GLY A 170 -5.57 -7.14 -0.35
N THR A 171 -6.49 -7.78 -1.06
CA THR A 171 -7.18 -9.00 -0.63
C THR A 171 -6.79 -10.28 -1.39
N SER A 172 -6.01 -10.19 -2.47
CA SER A 172 -5.60 -11.38 -3.22
C SER A 172 -4.34 -11.15 -4.04
N ALA A 173 -3.26 -11.86 -3.71
CA ALA A 173 -2.02 -11.85 -4.47
C ALA A 173 -2.23 -12.34 -5.91
N ASP A 174 -3.11 -13.33 -6.09
CA ASP A 174 -3.39 -13.94 -7.39
C ASP A 174 -4.19 -12.99 -8.29
N ALA A 175 -5.13 -12.23 -7.75
CA ALA A 175 -5.85 -11.21 -8.52
C ALA A 175 -4.92 -10.07 -8.97
N THR A 176 -4.02 -9.61 -8.10
CA THR A 176 -3.01 -8.61 -8.45
C THR A 176 -2.02 -9.15 -9.50
N ALA A 177 -1.64 -10.43 -9.38
CA ALA A 177 -0.82 -11.11 -10.37
C ALA A 177 -1.52 -11.19 -11.74
N GLN A 178 -2.80 -11.55 -11.78
CA GLN A 178 -3.59 -11.55 -13.02
C GLN A 178 -3.65 -10.16 -13.67
N ALA A 179 -3.80 -9.11 -12.86
CA ALA A 179 -3.81 -7.74 -13.36
C ALA A 179 -2.47 -7.35 -14.02
N ILE A 180 -1.32 -7.76 -13.44
CA ILE A 180 -0.03 -7.49 -14.08
C ILE A 180 0.15 -8.31 -15.35
N TRP A 181 -0.24 -9.60 -15.38
CA TRP A 181 -0.10 -10.44 -16.59
C TRP A 181 -0.92 -9.91 -17.77
N ALA A 182 -2.09 -9.34 -17.47
CA ALA A 182 -2.97 -8.71 -18.45
C ALA A 182 -2.52 -7.30 -18.86
N SER A 183 -1.52 -6.72 -18.18
CA SER A 183 -1.06 -5.37 -18.47
C SER A 183 -0.38 -5.28 -19.85
N PRO A 184 -0.43 -4.11 -20.51
CA PRO A 184 0.25 -3.90 -21.79
C PRO A 184 1.77 -4.11 -21.73
N TRP A 185 2.40 -3.86 -20.58
CA TRP A 185 3.83 -4.04 -20.38
C TRP A 185 4.23 -5.51 -20.31
N ALA A 186 3.47 -6.33 -19.58
CA ALA A 186 3.79 -7.73 -19.38
C ALA A 186 3.22 -8.67 -20.45
N SER A 187 2.45 -8.16 -21.41
CA SER A 187 1.67 -8.98 -22.36
C SER A 187 2.53 -10.11 -22.96
N SER A 188 2.15 -11.36 -22.64
CA SER A 188 2.86 -12.62 -22.94
C SER A 188 4.15 -12.94 -22.16
N HIS A 189 4.74 -12.01 -21.41
CA HIS A 189 6.01 -12.22 -20.69
C HIS A 189 5.94 -13.39 -19.69
N TYR A 190 4.83 -13.51 -18.95
CA TYR A 190 4.58 -14.63 -18.02
C TYR A 190 3.67 -15.72 -18.58
N GLY A 191 3.43 -15.75 -19.91
CA GLY A 191 2.50 -16.72 -20.53
C GLY A 191 1.06 -16.63 -20.00
N TYR A 192 0.61 -15.43 -19.60
CA TYR A 192 -0.67 -15.23 -18.90
C TYR A 192 -0.81 -16.05 -17.60
N GLY A 193 0.30 -16.26 -16.90
CA GLY A 193 0.35 -16.97 -15.62
C GLY A 193 0.88 -18.40 -15.72
N THR A 194 0.98 -19.00 -16.91
CA THR A 194 1.51 -20.37 -17.05
C THR A 194 2.96 -20.51 -16.61
N HIS A 195 3.73 -19.42 -16.62
CA HIS A 195 5.11 -19.38 -16.15
C HIS A 195 5.25 -18.72 -14.77
N TRP A 196 4.14 -18.38 -14.10
CA TRP A 196 4.15 -17.72 -12.80
C TRP A 196 4.20 -18.75 -11.67
N SER A 197 5.18 -18.62 -10.78
CA SER A 197 5.26 -19.49 -9.62
C SER A 197 4.43 -18.94 -8.45
N SER A 198 3.56 -19.76 -7.87
CA SER A 198 2.84 -19.48 -6.63
C SER A 198 3.52 -20.05 -5.38
N ARG A 199 4.69 -20.70 -5.54
CA ARG A 199 5.43 -21.30 -4.42
C ARG A 199 5.74 -20.25 -3.33
N PRO A 200 5.86 -20.67 -2.06
CA PRO A 200 6.32 -19.80 -0.98
C PRO A 200 7.58 -19.03 -1.36
N TYR A 201 7.69 -17.79 -0.91
CA TYR A 201 8.90 -17.00 -1.12
C TYR A 201 9.90 -17.23 0.02
N GLU A 202 11.16 -16.98 -0.27
CA GLU A 202 12.25 -17.02 0.69
C GLU A 202 12.54 -15.58 1.12
N VAL A 203 12.93 -15.40 2.39
CA VAL A 203 13.37 -14.11 2.91
C VAL A 203 14.88 -14.05 2.77
N ILE A 204 15.37 -13.13 1.96
CA ILE A 204 16.79 -13.04 1.58
C ILE A 204 17.25 -11.60 1.76
N GLU A 205 18.35 -11.43 2.50
CA GLU A 205 19.00 -10.14 2.72
C GLU A 205 19.83 -9.74 1.50
N ALA A 206 19.81 -8.45 1.16
CA ALA A 206 20.73 -7.87 0.19
C ALA A 206 21.93 -7.20 0.89
N PRO A 207 23.10 -7.06 0.23
CA PRO A 207 24.25 -6.37 0.80
C PRO A 207 23.91 -4.96 1.30
N ALA A 208 24.54 -4.51 2.38
CA ALA A 208 24.27 -3.22 3.01
C ALA A 208 24.41 -2.05 2.03
N GLU A 209 25.38 -2.12 1.11
CA GLU A 209 25.68 -1.07 0.14
C GLU A 209 24.53 -0.90 -0.87
N ALA A 210 23.76 -1.96 -1.17
CA ALA A 210 22.59 -1.89 -2.04
C ALA A 210 21.48 -1.00 -1.43
N TRP A 211 21.49 -0.86 -0.10
CA TRP A 211 20.57 -0.01 0.66
C TRP A 211 21.12 1.41 0.90
N GLY A 212 22.33 1.72 0.43
CA GLY A 212 23.00 2.98 0.72
C GLY A 212 23.51 3.08 2.17
N ARG A 213 23.78 1.94 2.80
CA ARG A 213 24.35 1.84 4.15
C ARG A 213 25.85 1.55 4.10
#